data_AF-A0A1B0B5Q9-F1
#
_entry.id   AF-A0A1B0B5Q9-F1
#
_cell.length_a   1.000
_cell.length_b   1.000
_cell.length_c   1.000
_cell.angle_alpha   90.00
_cell.angle_beta   90.00
_cell.angle_gamma   90.00
#
_symmetry.space_group_name_H-M   'P 1'
#
loop_
_entity.id
_entity.type
_entity.pdbx_description
1 polymer ?
#
loop_
_entity_poly.entity_id
_entity_poly.type
_entity_poly.pdbx_seq_one_letter_code
_entity_poly.pdbx_strand_id
1 'polypeptide(L)' 'MIHKSCHVTQVKHSNEFPEKRPQLFTELTRYEPGDILRANCSTPPSRPRAELRFTINNMPLINVEYD' A
#
# COMPACT_ATOMS: atom_id res chain seq x y z
N MET A 1 -12.18 -0.06 15.01
CA MET A 1 -11.46 -0.95 14.09
C MET A 1 -10.93 -0.19 12.88
N ILE A 2 -9.63 -0.32 12.63
CA ILE A 2 -8.93 0.29 11.51
C ILE A 2 -8.98 -0.61 10.26
N HIS A 3 -9.50 -0.06 9.15
CA HIS A 3 -9.44 -0.68 7.83
C HIS A 3 -8.16 -0.26 7.12
N LYS A 4 -7.38 -1.22 6.64
CA LYS A 4 -6.12 -0.99 5.92
C LYS A 4 -6.21 -1.61 4.54
N SER A 5 -5.72 -0.88 3.54
CA SER A 5 -5.58 -1.40 2.19
C SER A 5 -4.33 -0.85 1.52
N CYS A 6 -3.85 -1.58 0.53
CA CYS A 6 -2.78 -1.12 -0.35
C CYS A 6 -3.19 -1.37 -1.80
N HIS A 7 -2.93 -0.39 -2.65
CA HIS A 7 -3.25 -0.46 -4.07
C HIS A 7 -2.11 0.07 -4.91
N VAL A 8 -1.97 -0.48 -6.11
CA VAL A 8 -1.02 0.03 -7.10
C VAL A 8 -1.65 1.22 -7.80
N THR A 9 -0.95 2.35 -7.81
CA THR A 9 -1.27 3.48 -8.68
C THR A 9 -0.20 3.56 -9.75
N GLN A 10 -0.39 2.92 -10.91
CA GLN A 10 0.60 3.05 -11.97
C GLN A 10 0.53 4.43 -12.63
N VAL A 11 1.69 5.05 -12.83
CA VAL A 11 1.85 6.09 -13.85
C VAL A 11 1.73 5.40 -15.19
N LYS A 12 0.62 5.68 -15.87
CA LYS A 12 0.12 5.04 -17.09
C LYS A 12 1.09 5.20 -18.26
N HIS A 13 2.11 4.34 -18.35
CA HIS A 13 2.95 4.21 -19.53
C HIS A 13 3.09 2.73 -19.87
N SER A 14 2.33 2.28 -20.87
CA SER A 14 2.41 0.97 -21.52
C SER A 14 1.96 -0.26 -20.69
N ASN A 15 0.73 -0.71 -20.94
CA ASN A 15 0.18 -2.08 -20.99
C ASN A 15 0.57 -3.20 -19.98
N GLU A 16 1.48 -2.98 -19.03
CA GLU A 16 1.89 -3.98 -18.05
C GLU A 16 1.36 -3.59 -16.67
N PHE A 17 0.05 -3.78 -16.46
CA PHE A 17 -0.45 -3.84 -15.09
C PHE A 17 0.21 -5.03 -14.39
N PRO A 18 0.66 -4.91 -13.12
CA PRO A 18 1.04 -6.10 -12.38
C PRO A 18 -0.18 -7.02 -12.35
N GLU A 19 -0.07 -8.19 -12.99
CA GLU A 19 -1.18 -9.15 -13.13
C GLU A 19 -1.75 -9.54 -11.76
N LYS A 20 -0.93 -9.41 -10.71
CA LYS A 20 -1.27 -9.72 -9.34
C LYS A 20 -1.42 -8.46 -8.52
N ARG A 21 -2.45 -8.48 -7.66
CA ARG A 21 -2.69 -7.44 -6.66
C ARG A 21 -1.50 -7.33 -5.69
N PRO A 22 -1.24 -6.13 -5.15
CA PRO A 22 -0.26 -5.95 -4.09
C PRO A 22 -0.62 -6.79 -2.87
N GLN A 23 0.40 -7.27 -2.17
CA GLN A 23 0.25 -8.00 -0.92
C GLN A 23 0.54 -7.04 0.24
N LEU A 24 -0.43 -6.93 1.14
CA LEU A 24 -0.33 -6.15 2.37
C LEU A 24 -0.05 -7.11 3.53
N PHE A 25 1.06 -6.88 4.21
CA PHE A 25 1.46 -7.59 5.42
C PHE A 25 1.37 -6.63 6.60
N THR A 26 0.75 -7.08 7.69
CA THR A 26 0.66 -6.34 8.95
C THR A 26 0.99 -7.27 10.10
N GLU A 27 1.54 -6.73 11.19
CA GLU A 27 1.87 -7.52 12.38
C GLU A 27 0.61 -8.10 13.03
N LEU A 28 -0.50 -7.34 13.03
CA LEU A 28 -1.78 -7.75 13.59
C LEU A 28 -2.86 -7.82 12.52
N THR A 29 -3.85 -8.67 12.73
CA THR A 29 -5.04 -8.73 11.86
C THR A 29 -6.06 -7.65 12.20
N ARG A 30 -6.05 -7.15 13.45
CA ARG A 30 -6.96 -6.13 13.97
C ARG A 30 -6.16 -5.01 14.65
N TYR A 31 -6.62 -3.79 14.44
CA TYR A 31 -6.04 -2.58 15.00
C TYR A 31 -7.18 -1.66 15.42
N GLU A 32 -6.96 -0.96 16.53
CA GLU A 32 -7.82 0.08 17.07
C GLU A 32 -7.12 1.44 17.05
N PRO A 33 -7.87 2.56 17.16
CA PRO A 33 -7.27 3.88 17.25
C PRO A 33 -6.27 3.97 18.41
N GLY A 34 -5.07 4.47 18.14
CA GLY A 34 -3.97 4.54 19.12
C GLY A 34 -2.94 3.43 18.98
N ASP A 35 -3.26 2.34 18.25
CA ASP A 35 -2.29 1.29 17.96
C ASP A 35 -1.22 1.75 16.96
N ILE A 36 -0.03 1.18 17.08
CA ILE A 36 1.04 1.35 16.10
C ILE A 36 0.83 0.34 14.97
N LEU A 37 0.42 0.84 13.79
CA LEU A 37 0.30 0.03 12.58
C LEU A 37 1.66 -0.10 11.88
N ARG A 38 2.29 -1.27 12.01
CA ARG A 38 3.47 -1.66 11.22
C ARG A 38 3.01 -2.51 10.05
N ALA A 39 3.20 -1.98 8.84
CA ALA A 39 2.72 -2.58 7.61
C ALA A 39 3.79 -2.56 6.52
N ASN A 40 3.81 -3.61 5.71
CA ASN A 40 4.61 -3.69 4.50
C ASN A 40 3.69 -3.99 3.33
N CYS A 41 3.85 -3.27 2.23
CA CYS A 41 3.13 -3.53 0.99
C CYS A 41 4.14 -3.79 -0.10
N SER A 42 3.99 -4.93 -0.76
CA SER A 42 4.87 -5.32 -1.85
C SER A 42 4.06 -5.76 -3.07
N THR A 43 4.67 -5.60 -4.24
CA THR A 43 4.18 -6.17 -5.49
C THR A 43 5.26 -7.03 -6.11
N PRO A 44 4.86 -7.99 -6.98
CA PRO A 44 5.81 -8.57 -7.90
C PRO A 44 6.54 -7.47 -8.70
N PRO A 45 7.75 -7.77 -9.23
CA PRO A 45 8.44 -6.86 -10.12
C PRO A 45 7.55 -6.44 -11.29
N SER A 46 7.48 -5.14 -11.57
CA SER A 46 6.78 -4.59 -12.73
C SER A 46 7.70 -3.67 -13.52
N ARG A 47 7.45 -3.55 -14.82
CA ARG A 47 8.10 -2.58 -15.70
C ARG A 47 7.01 -1.76 -16.40
N PRO A 48 6.88 -0.45 -16.13
CA PRO A 48 7.71 0.40 -15.25
C PRO A 48 7.54 0.08 -13.75
N ARG A 49 8.38 0.69 -12.90
CA ARG A 49 8.30 0.57 -11.43
C ARG A 49 6.87 0.93 -10.98
N ALA A 50 6.20 0.02 -10.28
CA ALA A 50 4.90 0.28 -9.70
C ALA A 50 5.03 1.28 -8.54
N GLU A 51 4.11 2.24 -8.47
CA GLU A 51 3.91 3.05 -7.26
C GLU A 51 2.84 2.39 -6.39
N LEU A 52 3.13 2.31 -5.09
CA LEU A 52 2.24 1.72 -4.09
C LEU A 52 1.64 2.84 -3.25
N ARG A 53 0.34 2.77 -3.01
CA ARG A 53 -0.36 3.65 -2.10
C ARG A 53 -1.05 2.86 -1.01
N PHE A 54 -0.80 3.27 0.23
CA PHE A 54 -1.52 2.78 1.39
C PHE A 54 -2.72 3.67 1.67
N THR A 55 -3.81 3.05 2.14
CA THR A 55 -4.92 3.79 2.72
C THR A 55 -5.31 3.21 4.08
N ILE A 56 -5.64 4.09 5.01
CA ILE A 56 -6.19 3.78 6.33
C ILE A 56 -7.56 4.41 6.41
N ASN A 57 -8.60 3.60 6.63
CA ASN A 57 -10.00 4.06 6.66
C ASN A 57 -10.33 4.91 5.42
N ASN A 58 -9.93 4.44 4.24
CA ASN A 58 -10.08 5.13 2.95
C ASN A 58 -9.30 6.45 2.79
N MET A 59 -8.49 6.84 3.78
CA MET A 59 -7.61 8.01 3.69
C MET A 59 -6.24 7.60 3.15
N PRO A 60 -5.73 8.23 2.08
CA PRO A 60 -4.39 7.95 1.57
C PRO A 60 -3.32 8.39 2.58
N LEU A 61 -2.32 7.54 2.79
CA LEU A 61 -1.09 7.96 3.45
C LEU A 61 -0.21 8.67 2.43
N ILE A 62 0.18 9.89 2.76
CA ILE A 62 1.25 10.62 2.08
C ILE A 62 2.56 10.30 2.80
N ASN A 63 3.63 10.07 2.04
CA ASN A 63 4.94 9.84 2.60
C ASN A 63 5.29 11.02 3.51
N VAL A 64 5.49 10.75 4.79
CA VAL A 64 6.10 11.71 5.70
C VAL A 64 7.60 11.44 5.59
N GLU A 65 8.26 12.15 4.67
CA GLU A 65 9.71 12.27 4.74
C GLU A 65 10.03 13.07 6.01
N TYR A 66 10.62 12.38 6.99
CA TYR A 66 11.33 13.05 8.06
C TYR A 66 12.70 13.41 7.49
N ASP A 67 12.93 14.70 7.27
CA ASP A 67 14.27 15.27 7.03
C ASP A 67 15.15 15.09 8.27
#